data_AF-M3YLY4-F1
#
_entry.id   AF-M3YLY4-F1
#
_cell.length_a   1.000
_cell.length_b   1.000
_cell.length_c   1.000
_cell.angle_alpha   90.00
_cell.angle_beta   90.00
_cell.angle_gamma   90.00
#
_symmetry.space_group_name_H-M   'P 1'
#
loop_
_entity.id
_entity.type
_entity.pdbx_description
1 polymer ?
#
loop_
_entity_poly.entity_id
_entity_poly.type
_entity_poly.pdbx_seq_one_letter_code
_entity_poly.pdbx_strand_id
1 'polypeptide(L)'
;MLPPKVHALFCLCSCLALVHPIDWQDLNPVAQIRSSAWANKIQALMAAASVGQSKIPKGNGSYSVGCTDLMFDYTKKGTFLRLYYPSQEEDYHSDTLWIPNKEYFFGLSKYLGTHWLMGKILSLFFGSMTTPADWNSPLRTGEKYPLIVFSHGLGAFRTIYSAIGIDLASHGFIVAAVEHRDGSASATYYFQDQSAAEIGNKSWLYLQSLKTEEEEMSVRSEQVQKRAKECSQALDLILDIDRGRPVKNVLDLEFDVEQLKDSIDRDKIAVIGHSFGGATVVQTLSEDQRFRCGIALDAWMAPLDDEIFSRIPQPLFFINSERFQYPANIEKMEKCYSPGKERKMITIRGSVHQNFADFTFATGKIIGYIFTLKGDIDSNVALGLSNKASLAFLQKHLGLQKDFDQWDSLIEGKDANLIPGTNINITSHDVSQNSTETEQQHLD
;
A
#
# COMPACT_ATOMS: atom_id res chain seq x y z
N MET A 1 -25.58 -45.91 -9.54
CA MET A 1 -26.38 -46.14 -8.33
C MET A 1 -25.54 -45.72 -7.13
N LEU A 2 -25.97 -44.70 -6.38
CA LEU A 2 -25.49 -44.33 -5.03
C LEU A 2 -26.30 -45.13 -3.97
N PRO A 3 -26.05 -45.12 -2.63
CA PRO A 3 -25.06 -44.41 -1.75
C PRO A 3 -24.52 -45.36 -0.60
N PRO A 4 -24.21 -45.03 0.69
CA PRO A 4 -23.78 -43.81 1.45
C PRO A 4 -22.66 -43.98 2.57
N LYS A 5 -21.99 -42.86 2.93
CA LYS A 5 -21.61 -42.29 4.28
C LYS A 5 -20.73 -43.05 5.32
N VAL A 6 -19.55 -42.59 5.81
CA VAL A 6 -19.02 -41.44 6.64
C VAL A 6 -18.67 -41.86 8.10
N HIS A 7 -17.51 -41.37 8.59
CA HIS A 7 -17.01 -41.19 9.98
C HIS A 7 -16.13 -42.32 10.54
N ALA A 8 -15.01 -42.10 11.23
CA ALA A 8 -14.26 -40.92 11.63
C ALA A 8 -12.86 -41.36 12.11
N LEU A 9 -11.88 -40.45 11.95
CA LEU A 9 -10.76 -40.08 12.86
C LEU A 9 -10.24 -41.10 13.89
N PHE A 10 -8.91 -41.07 14.09
CA PHE A 10 -8.02 -41.84 15.00
C PHE A 10 -7.18 -42.86 14.20
N CYS A 11 -5.85 -42.88 14.25
CA CYS A 11 -4.92 -42.39 15.25
C CYS A 11 -3.56 -42.13 14.57
N LEU A 12 -3.09 -40.89 14.62
CA LEU A 12 -1.73 -40.51 14.27
C LEU A 12 -0.82 -40.90 15.44
N CYS A 13 0.02 -41.92 15.26
CA CYS A 13 1.45 -41.88 15.58
C CYS A 13 2.10 -43.24 15.28
N SER A 14 3.34 -43.16 14.77
CA SER A 14 4.47 -44.08 15.00
C SER A 14 4.87 -45.01 13.84
N CYS A 15 6.11 -44.75 13.39
CA CYS A 15 7.10 -45.72 12.87
C CYS A 15 6.98 -46.19 11.42
N LEU A 16 7.87 -45.69 10.55
CA LEU A 16 9.11 -46.43 10.20
C LEU A 16 9.96 -45.61 9.21
N ALA A 17 11.22 -45.41 9.58
CA ALA A 17 12.29 -45.03 8.67
C ALA A 17 12.81 -46.29 7.96
N LEU A 18 13.11 -46.19 6.66
CA LEU A 18 14.00 -47.11 5.96
C LEU A 18 14.83 -46.33 4.93
N VAL A 19 16.12 -46.65 4.94
CA VAL A 19 17.28 -45.95 4.38
C VAL A 19 17.51 -46.31 2.91
N HIS A 20 17.94 -45.36 2.08
CA HIS A 20 18.94 -45.57 1.03
C HIS A 20 19.70 -44.26 0.73
N PRO A 21 21.02 -44.30 0.49
CA PRO A 21 21.83 -43.14 0.13
C PRO A 21 21.79 -42.94 -1.40
N ILE A 22 21.49 -41.72 -1.85
CA ILE A 22 21.61 -41.33 -3.25
C ILE A 22 22.37 -39.99 -3.27
N ASP A 23 23.50 -39.98 -3.96
CA ASP A 23 24.29 -38.80 -4.29
C ASP A 23 23.46 -37.83 -5.13
N TRP A 24 23.43 -36.55 -4.73
CA TRP A 24 22.84 -35.46 -5.51
C TRP A 24 23.84 -34.32 -5.60
N GLN A 25 24.60 -34.31 -6.70
CA GLN A 25 24.96 -33.05 -7.34
C GLN A 25 23.83 -32.70 -8.33
N ASP A 26 23.41 -31.44 -8.23
CA ASP A 26 22.63 -30.65 -9.18
C ASP A 26 21.09 -30.86 -9.34
N LEU A 27 20.42 -29.71 -9.19
CA LEU A 27 19.09 -29.29 -9.67
C LEU A 27 17.86 -29.53 -8.77
N ASN A 28 17.33 -28.44 -8.19
CA ASN A 28 15.98 -27.88 -8.40
C ASN A 28 15.29 -27.34 -7.10
N PRO A 29 15.10 -26.01 -6.92
CA PRO A 29 14.50 -25.41 -5.71
C PRO A 29 12.96 -25.33 -5.72
N VAL A 30 12.25 -26.21 -6.43
CA VAL A 30 10.77 -26.27 -6.42
C VAL A 30 10.28 -27.70 -6.24
N ALA A 31 10.54 -28.32 -5.08
CA ALA A 31 9.82 -29.53 -4.65
C ALA A 31 10.05 -29.90 -3.17
N GLN A 32 9.83 -28.99 -2.22
CA GLN A 32 9.54 -29.39 -0.82
C GLN A 32 9.04 -28.18 -0.04
N ILE A 33 7.72 -28.05 0.13
CA ILE A 33 7.01 -27.59 1.33
C ILE A 33 5.53 -27.93 1.10
N ARG A 34 5.16 -29.17 1.44
CA ARG A 34 3.76 -29.55 1.71
C ARG A 34 3.77 -30.62 2.79
N SER A 35 3.81 -30.19 4.05
CA SER A 35 3.19 -30.85 5.22
C SER A 35 3.71 -30.24 6.53
N SER A 36 3.05 -29.19 7.03
CA SER A 36 3.01 -28.72 8.43
C SER A 36 2.67 -27.22 8.48
N ALA A 37 3.41 -26.38 7.78
CA ALA A 37 3.21 -24.92 7.75
C ALA A 37 1.82 -24.51 7.19
N TRP A 38 1.33 -25.24 6.19
CA TRP A 38 0.03 -24.99 5.57
C TRP A 38 -1.15 -25.38 6.48
N ALA A 39 -1.07 -26.52 7.17
CA ALA A 39 -2.07 -26.94 8.15
C ALA A 39 -2.10 -26.00 9.35
N ASN A 40 -0.92 -25.56 9.83
CA ASN A 40 -0.80 -24.58 10.90
C ASN A 40 -1.35 -23.20 10.49
N LYS A 41 -1.14 -22.74 9.25
CA LYS A 41 -1.73 -21.50 8.71
C LYS A 41 -3.26 -21.56 8.66
N ILE A 42 -3.84 -22.70 8.25
CA ILE A 42 -5.30 -22.89 8.19
C ILE A 42 -5.90 -22.96 9.60
N GLN A 43 -5.29 -23.72 10.52
CA GLN A 43 -5.75 -23.84 11.89
C GLN A 43 -5.62 -22.51 12.65
N ALA A 44 -4.56 -21.74 12.39
CA ALA A 44 -4.38 -20.39 12.92
C ALA A 44 -5.35 -19.36 12.30
N LEU A 45 -5.72 -19.48 11.02
CA LEU A 45 -6.77 -18.65 10.40
C LEU A 45 -8.16 -18.93 10.99
N MET A 46 -8.45 -20.21 11.30
CA MET A 46 -9.68 -20.60 12.00
C MET A 46 -9.70 -20.17 13.47
N ALA A 47 -8.53 -19.99 14.11
CA ALA A 47 -8.39 -19.46 15.46
C ALA A 47 -8.31 -17.92 15.52
N ALA A 48 -7.89 -17.26 14.43
CA ALA A 48 -7.84 -15.80 14.28
C ALA A 48 -9.21 -15.12 14.35
N ALA A 49 -10.24 -15.94 14.11
CA ALA A 49 -11.65 -15.71 14.25
C ALA A 49 -12.14 -15.09 15.57
N SER A 50 -11.49 -15.39 16.70
CA SER A 50 -12.20 -15.39 18.00
C SER A 50 -11.50 -14.68 19.16
N VAL A 51 -10.41 -13.92 18.96
CA VAL A 51 -9.72 -13.27 20.09
C VAL A 51 -9.22 -11.85 19.78
N GLY A 52 -9.88 -10.86 20.40
CA GLY A 52 -9.41 -9.48 20.59
C GLY A 52 -9.27 -8.64 19.32
N GLN A 53 -10.34 -7.97 18.90
CA GLN A 53 -10.28 -6.96 17.83
C GLN A 53 -9.55 -5.70 18.36
N SER A 54 -8.38 -5.38 17.83
CA SER A 54 -7.95 -3.97 17.79
C SER A 54 -8.78 -3.26 16.71
N LYS A 55 -9.10 -1.99 16.94
CA LYS A 55 -9.81 -1.16 15.96
C LYS A 55 -8.77 -0.38 15.15
N ILE A 56 -9.06 -0.14 13.88
CA ILE A 56 -8.29 0.83 13.07
C ILE A 56 -8.33 2.17 13.84
N PRO A 57 -7.19 2.84 14.06
CA PRO A 57 -7.13 4.04 14.88
C PRO A 57 -7.77 5.23 14.16
N LYS A 58 -8.40 6.13 14.94
CA LYS A 58 -8.85 7.42 14.44
C LYS A 58 -7.65 8.29 14.03
N GLY A 59 -7.91 9.30 13.22
CA GLY A 59 -6.93 10.35 12.95
C GLY A 59 -6.64 11.18 14.20
N ASN A 60 -5.41 11.67 14.32
CA ASN A 60 -4.95 12.44 15.48
C ASN A 60 -4.98 13.96 15.25
N GLY A 61 -5.43 14.42 14.09
CA GLY A 61 -5.56 15.84 13.78
C GLY A 61 -6.89 16.44 14.28
N SER A 62 -7.07 17.73 14.01
CA SER A 62 -8.20 18.51 14.52
C SER A 62 -9.49 18.39 13.70
N TYR A 63 -9.41 17.89 12.46
CA TYR A 63 -10.57 17.76 11.58
C TYR A 63 -11.25 16.40 11.80
N SER A 64 -12.58 16.39 11.83
CA SER A 64 -13.36 15.18 11.58
C SER A 64 -13.15 14.72 10.13
N VAL A 65 -13.39 13.45 9.86
CA VAL A 65 -13.01 12.82 8.59
C VAL A 65 -14.20 12.15 7.93
N GLY A 66 -14.57 12.65 6.76
CA GLY A 66 -15.50 12.01 5.86
C GLY A 66 -14.81 11.01 4.93
N CYS A 67 -15.60 10.08 4.40
CA CYS A 67 -15.14 9.08 3.43
C CYS A 67 -16.21 8.81 2.37
N THR A 68 -15.80 8.70 1.10
CA THR A 68 -16.70 8.24 0.00
C THR A 68 -15.89 7.49 -1.06
N ASP A 69 -16.57 6.85 -2.01
CA ASP A 69 -15.95 6.23 -3.18
C ASP A 69 -16.35 6.97 -4.47
N LEU A 70 -15.40 7.17 -5.38
CA LEU A 70 -15.63 7.80 -6.68
C LEU A 70 -15.15 6.88 -7.79
N MET A 71 -16.03 6.54 -8.73
CA MET A 71 -15.67 5.87 -9.99
C MET A 71 -16.13 6.70 -11.18
N PHE A 72 -15.20 7.02 -12.09
CA PHE A 72 -15.46 7.76 -13.31
C PHE A 72 -14.40 7.52 -14.39
N ASP A 73 -14.74 7.11 -15.62
CA ASP A 73 -16.04 6.60 -16.06
C ASP A 73 -16.31 5.18 -15.50
N TYR A 74 -17.31 4.47 -16.03
CA TYR A 74 -17.68 3.13 -15.57
C TYR A 74 -16.71 2.02 -16.05
N THR A 75 -15.81 2.32 -16.99
CA THR A 75 -15.02 1.32 -17.70
C THR A 75 -13.79 0.89 -16.91
N LYS A 76 -13.14 -0.20 -17.36
CA LYS A 76 -11.83 -0.64 -16.83
C LYS A 76 -10.70 0.39 -17.00
N LYS A 77 -10.89 1.43 -17.82
CA LYS A 77 -9.92 2.50 -18.06
C LYS A 77 -10.23 3.77 -17.25
N GLY A 78 -11.40 3.84 -16.63
CA GLY A 78 -11.81 4.94 -15.77
C GLY A 78 -11.08 4.92 -14.43
N THR A 79 -11.11 6.04 -13.72
CA THR A 79 -10.59 6.20 -12.37
C THR A 79 -11.52 5.55 -11.35
N PHE A 80 -10.96 4.92 -10.33
CA PHE A 80 -11.69 4.49 -9.15
C PHE A 80 -10.84 4.72 -7.92
N LEU A 81 -11.41 5.39 -6.93
CA LEU A 81 -10.69 5.80 -5.75
C LEU A 81 -11.63 5.88 -4.55
N ARG A 82 -11.02 5.79 -3.36
CA ARG A 82 -11.65 6.15 -2.10
C ARG A 82 -11.11 7.51 -1.68
N LEU A 83 -12.01 8.44 -1.36
CA LEU A 83 -11.65 9.75 -0.80
C LEU A 83 -11.74 9.69 0.71
N TYR A 84 -10.72 10.23 1.38
CA TYR A 84 -10.78 10.67 2.78
C TYR A 84 -10.58 12.19 2.79
N TYR A 85 -11.40 12.91 3.55
CA TYR A 85 -11.40 14.37 3.51
C TYR A 85 -11.91 14.96 4.84
N PRO A 86 -11.56 16.22 5.16
CA PRO A 86 -12.14 16.93 6.29
C PRO A 86 -13.65 17.06 6.14
N SER A 87 -14.44 16.54 7.08
CA SER A 87 -15.91 16.62 7.07
C SER A 87 -16.44 17.81 7.86
N GLN A 88 -17.67 18.24 7.57
CA GLN A 88 -18.36 19.29 8.34
C GLN A 88 -18.87 18.81 9.69
N GLU A 89 -19.32 17.55 9.76
CA GLU A 89 -19.94 17.01 10.96
C GLU A 89 -18.88 16.70 12.01
N GLU A 90 -19.09 17.20 13.23
CA GLU A 90 -18.23 16.92 14.39
C GLU A 90 -18.64 15.62 15.11
N ASP A 91 -19.89 15.18 14.88
CA ASP A 91 -20.43 13.96 15.45
C ASP A 91 -19.98 12.75 14.63
N TYR A 92 -19.08 12.00 15.24
CA TYR A 92 -18.44 10.87 14.62
C TYR A 92 -19.35 9.64 14.58
N HIS A 93 -19.77 9.26 13.37
CA HIS A 93 -20.54 8.05 13.09
C HIS A 93 -19.62 7.08 12.35
N SER A 94 -19.10 6.08 13.07
CA SER A 94 -18.09 5.12 12.57
C SER A 94 -18.66 4.09 11.58
N ASP A 95 -19.22 4.56 10.49
CA ASP A 95 -20.16 3.81 9.67
C ASP A 95 -19.55 3.41 8.31
N THR A 96 -18.35 3.90 7.99
CA THR A 96 -17.63 3.50 6.78
C THR A 96 -17.23 2.03 6.87
N LEU A 97 -17.76 1.21 5.96
CA LEU A 97 -17.37 -0.18 5.84
C LEU A 97 -15.93 -0.32 5.32
N TRP A 98 -15.10 -1.12 6.03
CA TRP A 98 -13.68 -1.26 5.70
C TRP A 98 -13.45 -2.04 4.41
N ILE A 99 -14.07 -3.22 4.26
CA ILE A 99 -13.98 -4.04 3.03
C ILE A 99 -15.40 -4.26 2.51
N PRO A 100 -15.85 -3.50 1.50
CA PRO A 100 -17.28 -3.34 1.22
C PRO A 100 -17.93 -4.44 0.38
N ASN A 101 -17.15 -5.35 -0.22
CA ASN A 101 -17.70 -6.41 -1.09
C ASN A 101 -16.98 -7.74 -0.83
N LYS A 102 -17.74 -8.84 -0.92
CA LYS A 102 -17.24 -10.21 -0.65
C LYS A 102 -16.12 -10.65 -1.60
N GLU A 103 -16.12 -10.16 -2.83
CA GLU A 103 -15.15 -10.50 -3.86
C GLU A 103 -13.73 -10.03 -3.51
N TYR A 104 -13.59 -8.95 -2.73
CA TYR A 104 -12.30 -8.56 -2.18
C TYR A 104 -11.72 -9.65 -1.26
N PHE A 105 -12.53 -10.31 -0.44
CA PHE A 105 -12.07 -11.44 0.39
C PHE A 105 -11.72 -12.68 -0.44
N PHE A 106 -12.43 -12.93 -1.55
CA PHE A 106 -12.05 -13.98 -2.50
C PHE A 106 -10.72 -13.65 -3.19
N GLY A 107 -10.50 -12.38 -3.56
CA GLY A 107 -9.24 -11.89 -4.09
C GLY A 107 -8.08 -12.05 -3.09
N LEU A 108 -8.28 -11.66 -1.83
CA LEU A 108 -7.30 -11.84 -0.75
C LEU A 108 -6.97 -13.32 -0.54
N SER A 109 -7.99 -14.19 -0.55
CA SER A 109 -7.78 -15.64 -0.44
C SER A 109 -6.93 -16.17 -1.60
N LYS A 110 -7.18 -15.70 -2.83
CA LYS A 110 -6.38 -16.04 -4.02
C LYS A 110 -4.93 -15.53 -3.88
N TYR A 111 -4.73 -14.29 -3.45
CA TYR A 111 -3.41 -13.70 -3.23
C TYR A 111 -2.61 -14.48 -2.18
N LEU A 112 -3.24 -14.89 -1.09
CA LEU A 112 -2.62 -15.72 -0.04
C LEU A 112 -2.35 -17.17 -0.47
N GLY A 113 -2.70 -17.57 -1.70
CA GLY A 113 -2.53 -18.95 -2.18
C GLY A 113 -3.42 -19.96 -1.45
N THR A 114 -4.55 -19.50 -0.90
CA THR A 114 -5.48 -20.34 -0.13
C THR A 114 -6.68 -20.78 -0.96
N HIS A 115 -7.37 -21.82 -0.51
CA HIS A 115 -8.61 -22.28 -1.16
C HIS A 115 -9.73 -21.25 -1.01
N TRP A 116 -10.61 -21.11 -2.02
CA TRP A 116 -11.67 -20.09 -2.07
C TRP A 116 -12.59 -20.03 -0.83
N LEU A 117 -12.73 -21.16 -0.11
CA LEU A 117 -13.48 -21.22 1.15
C LEU A 117 -12.90 -20.28 2.22
N MET A 118 -11.58 -20.03 2.18
CA MET A 118 -10.93 -19.07 3.07
C MET A 118 -11.45 -17.64 2.86
N GLY A 119 -11.78 -17.25 1.61
CA GLY A 119 -12.39 -15.95 1.37
C GLY A 119 -13.77 -15.80 2.03
N LYS A 120 -14.56 -16.89 2.15
CA LYS A 120 -15.80 -16.87 2.95
C LYS A 120 -15.53 -16.71 4.44
N ILE A 121 -14.48 -17.35 4.94
CA ILE A 121 -14.06 -17.25 6.35
C ILE A 121 -13.62 -15.81 6.66
N LEU A 122 -12.76 -15.23 5.83
CA LEU A 122 -12.35 -13.84 5.95
C LEU A 122 -13.55 -12.88 5.89
N SER A 123 -14.49 -13.11 4.97
CA SER A 123 -15.71 -12.31 4.89
C SER A 123 -16.57 -12.41 6.15
N LEU A 124 -16.59 -13.56 6.84
CA LEU A 124 -17.36 -13.73 8.06
C LEU A 124 -16.78 -12.91 9.22
N PHE A 125 -15.45 -12.81 9.30
CA PHE A 125 -14.78 -12.10 10.39
C PHE A 125 -14.64 -10.60 10.17
N PHE A 126 -14.39 -10.19 8.92
CA PHE A 126 -14.04 -8.81 8.59
C PHE A 126 -15.10 -8.09 7.76
N GLY A 127 -16.12 -8.80 7.26
CA GLY A 127 -17.11 -8.23 6.34
C GLY A 127 -18.05 -7.19 6.95
N SER A 128 -18.10 -7.08 8.28
CA SER A 128 -18.84 -6.03 9.02
C SER A 128 -17.92 -5.06 9.77
N MET A 129 -16.59 -5.18 9.60
CA MET A 129 -15.65 -4.29 10.27
C MET A 129 -15.71 -2.91 9.62
N THR A 130 -15.84 -1.87 10.45
CA THR A 130 -15.82 -0.48 10.00
C THR A 130 -14.46 0.16 10.20
N THR A 131 -14.22 1.24 9.47
CA THR A 131 -13.06 2.12 9.60
C THR A 131 -13.50 3.49 10.13
N PRO A 132 -12.61 4.19 10.86
CA PRO A 132 -12.90 5.42 11.56
C PRO A 132 -13.18 6.70 10.72
N ALA A 133 -14.16 6.67 9.81
CA ALA A 133 -14.56 7.82 8.99
C ALA A 133 -16.08 7.87 8.75
N ASP A 134 -16.61 9.08 8.61
CA ASP A 134 -18.04 9.35 8.41
C ASP A 134 -18.41 9.16 6.93
N TRP A 135 -19.22 8.14 6.63
CA TRP A 135 -19.53 7.76 5.25
C TRP A 135 -20.43 8.80 4.58
N ASN A 136 -20.01 9.33 3.43
CA ASN A 136 -20.70 10.37 2.65
C ASN A 136 -20.99 11.69 3.40
N SER A 137 -20.36 11.93 4.55
CA SER A 137 -20.53 13.20 5.26
C SER A 137 -20.11 14.38 4.37
N PRO A 138 -20.77 15.55 4.45
CA PRO A 138 -20.43 16.70 3.61
C PRO A 138 -18.98 17.16 3.79
N LEU A 139 -18.35 17.60 2.70
CA LEU A 139 -17.01 18.18 2.74
C LEU A 139 -17.02 19.49 3.53
N ARG A 140 -16.04 19.67 4.42
CA ARG A 140 -15.84 20.93 5.12
C ARG A 140 -15.51 22.05 4.13
N THR A 141 -16.32 23.10 4.14
CA THR A 141 -16.18 24.27 3.26
C THR A 141 -15.37 25.39 3.92
N GLY A 142 -14.94 26.38 3.13
CA GLY A 142 -14.29 27.59 3.62
C GLY A 142 -12.76 27.58 3.54
N GLU A 143 -12.15 26.50 3.07
CA GLU A 143 -10.70 26.40 2.86
C GLU A 143 -10.38 25.52 1.64
N LYS A 144 -9.14 25.63 1.15
CA LYS A 144 -8.58 24.76 0.11
C LYS A 144 -7.61 23.79 0.74
N TYR A 145 -7.70 22.53 0.35
CA TYR A 145 -6.91 21.46 0.95
C TYR A 145 -5.78 21.03 0.02
N PRO A 146 -4.57 20.77 0.54
CA PRO A 146 -3.57 19.99 -0.17
C PRO A 146 -4.12 18.60 -0.53
N LEU A 147 -3.68 18.06 -1.67
CA LEU A 147 -4.13 16.79 -2.21
C LEU A 147 -3.04 15.73 -2.14
N ILE A 148 -3.40 14.54 -1.67
CA ILE A 148 -2.55 13.35 -1.69
C ILE A 148 -3.21 12.29 -2.58
N VAL A 149 -2.52 11.84 -3.62
CA VAL A 149 -2.89 10.60 -4.33
C VAL A 149 -2.18 9.44 -3.64
N PHE A 150 -2.94 8.42 -3.24
CA PHE A 150 -2.40 7.25 -2.53
C PHE A 150 -2.45 6.00 -3.40
N SER A 151 -1.33 5.26 -3.48
CA SER A 151 -1.21 4.01 -4.23
C SER A 151 -1.02 2.79 -3.30
N HIS A 152 -1.88 1.78 -3.45
CA HIS A 152 -1.86 0.57 -2.61
C HIS A 152 -0.70 -0.40 -2.95
N GLY A 153 -0.43 -1.40 -2.11
CA GLY A 153 0.53 -2.47 -2.41
C GLY A 153 -0.03 -3.58 -3.34
N LEU A 154 0.84 -4.51 -3.77
CA LEU A 154 0.42 -5.72 -4.48
C LEU A 154 -0.54 -6.54 -3.61
N GLY A 155 -1.64 -7.02 -4.18
CA GLY A 155 -2.66 -7.79 -3.46
C GLY A 155 -3.52 -6.95 -2.52
N ALA A 156 -3.29 -5.64 -2.38
CA ALA A 156 -4.19 -4.73 -1.69
C ALA A 156 -5.22 -4.12 -2.66
N PHE A 157 -5.97 -3.13 -2.18
CA PHE A 157 -6.96 -2.33 -2.91
C PHE A 157 -7.24 -1.04 -2.12
N ARG A 158 -8.11 -0.14 -2.63
CA ARG A 158 -8.21 1.25 -2.14
C ARG A 158 -8.56 1.44 -0.66
N THR A 159 -9.09 0.41 0.00
CA THR A 159 -9.61 0.52 1.37
C THR A 159 -8.67 -0.03 2.45
N ILE A 160 -7.50 -0.56 2.08
CA ILE A 160 -6.55 -1.25 2.99
C ILE A 160 -5.59 -0.30 3.74
N TYR A 161 -5.66 1.01 3.46
CA TYR A 161 -4.77 2.03 4.03
C TYR A 161 -5.57 3.17 4.70
N SER A 162 -6.74 2.85 5.24
CA SER A 162 -7.62 3.84 5.85
C SER A 162 -6.99 4.49 7.09
N ALA A 163 -6.17 3.78 7.87
CA ALA A 163 -5.49 4.38 9.03
C ALA A 163 -4.57 5.56 8.63
N ILE A 164 -3.90 5.46 7.47
CA ILE A 164 -3.07 6.54 6.93
C ILE A 164 -3.94 7.64 6.32
N GLY A 165 -4.91 7.26 5.47
CA GLY A 165 -5.79 8.20 4.78
C GLY A 165 -6.60 9.07 5.75
N ILE A 166 -7.12 8.47 6.83
CA ILE A 166 -7.89 9.14 7.87
C ILE A 166 -7.01 10.07 8.70
N ASP A 167 -5.80 9.64 9.08
CA ASP A 167 -4.92 10.51 9.86
C ASP A 167 -4.47 11.73 9.04
N LEU A 168 -4.12 11.55 7.76
CA LEU A 168 -3.83 12.68 6.87
C LEU A 168 -5.05 13.60 6.69
N ALA A 169 -6.24 13.03 6.47
CA ALA A 169 -7.46 13.83 6.34
C ALA A 169 -7.78 14.62 7.62
N SER A 170 -7.57 14.02 8.80
CA SER A 170 -7.76 14.70 10.08
C SER A 170 -6.81 15.88 10.29
N HIS A 171 -5.74 15.99 9.51
CA HIS A 171 -4.78 17.09 9.49
C HIS A 171 -5.04 18.12 8.38
N GLY A 172 -6.15 18.00 7.64
CA GLY A 172 -6.56 18.96 6.62
C GLY A 172 -6.07 18.63 5.21
N PHE A 173 -5.94 17.35 4.86
CA PHE A 173 -5.64 16.90 3.50
C PHE A 173 -6.86 16.23 2.86
N ILE A 174 -7.02 16.37 1.54
CA ILE A 174 -7.84 15.42 0.78
C ILE A 174 -6.93 14.28 0.32
N VAL A 175 -7.34 13.04 0.58
CA VAL A 175 -6.59 11.83 0.21
C VAL A 175 -7.40 10.99 -0.77
N ALA A 176 -6.87 10.79 -1.97
CA ALA A 176 -7.44 9.98 -3.02
C ALA A 176 -6.70 8.65 -3.16
N ALA A 177 -7.19 7.60 -2.49
CA ALA A 177 -6.63 6.26 -2.56
C ALA A 177 -7.13 5.54 -3.82
N VAL A 178 -6.26 5.39 -4.82
CA VAL A 178 -6.60 4.79 -6.12
C VAL A 178 -6.72 3.27 -6.00
N GLU A 179 -7.74 2.69 -6.63
CA GLU A 179 -7.82 1.25 -6.90
C GLU A 179 -7.24 0.96 -8.29
N HIS A 180 -6.12 0.26 -8.35
CA HIS A 180 -5.40 0.01 -9.60
C HIS A 180 -6.01 -1.12 -10.42
N ARG A 181 -6.08 -0.95 -11.75
CA ARG A 181 -6.70 -1.90 -12.71
C ARG A 181 -5.66 -2.62 -13.55
N ASP A 182 -4.42 -2.60 -13.09
CA ASP A 182 -3.23 -3.22 -13.66
C ASP A 182 -3.14 -4.74 -13.41
N GLY A 183 -4.09 -5.30 -12.65
CA GLY A 183 -4.06 -6.70 -12.25
C GLY A 183 -3.19 -6.96 -11.02
N SER A 184 -2.75 -5.91 -10.30
CA SER A 184 -2.04 -6.01 -9.01
C SER A 184 -2.99 -6.05 -7.81
N ALA A 185 -4.21 -5.50 -7.93
CA ALA A 185 -5.19 -5.55 -6.86
C ALA A 185 -5.66 -6.99 -6.61
N SER A 186 -5.90 -7.37 -5.34
CA SER A 186 -6.48 -8.70 -5.01
C SER A 186 -7.78 -8.93 -5.78
N ALA A 187 -8.63 -7.91 -5.79
CA ALA A 187 -9.76 -7.76 -6.67
C ALA A 187 -10.01 -6.27 -6.93
N THR A 188 -10.62 -5.95 -8.05
CA THR A 188 -11.22 -4.64 -8.38
C THR A 188 -12.43 -4.90 -9.28
N TYR A 189 -13.29 -3.91 -9.44
CA TYR A 189 -14.38 -4.00 -10.40
C TYR A 189 -14.53 -2.76 -11.28
N TYR A 190 -15.33 -2.94 -12.32
CA TYR A 190 -15.82 -1.93 -13.26
C TYR A 190 -17.18 -2.39 -13.81
N PHE A 191 -17.80 -1.63 -14.71
CA PHE A 191 -19.03 -2.03 -15.40
C PHE A 191 -18.78 -2.13 -16.91
N GLN A 192 -19.36 -3.14 -17.57
CA GLN A 192 -19.14 -3.35 -19.01
C GLN A 192 -19.75 -2.23 -19.86
N ASP A 193 -20.88 -1.70 -19.41
CA ASP A 193 -21.65 -0.66 -20.06
C ASP A 193 -22.43 0.17 -19.01
N GLN A 194 -23.06 1.25 -19.48
CA GLN A 194 -23.86 2.14 -18.66
C GLN A 194 -25.04 1.43 -17.98
N SER A 195 -25.70 0.50 -18.68
CA SER A 195 -26.83 -0.27 -18.13
C SER A 195 -26.40 -1.16 -16.97
N ALA A 196 -25.22 -1.79 -17.07
CA ALA A 196 -24.63 -2.57 -15.99
C ALA A 196 -24.29 -1.70 -14.77
N ALA A 197 -23.86 -0.45 -14.98
CA ALA A 197 -23.64 0.50 -13.89
C ALA A 197 -24.94 0.86 -13.17
N GLU A 198 -26.01 1.17 -13.90
CA GLU A 198 -27.31 1.58 -13.36
C GLU A 198 -27.96 0.51 -12.46
N ILE A 199 -27.78 -0.78 -12.79
CA ILE A 199 -28.29 -1.89 -11.97
C ILE A 199 -27.25 -2.46 -10.99
N GLY A 200 -26.05 -1.86 -10.92
CA GLY A 200 -24.98 -2.31 -10.03
C GLY A 200 -24.36 -3.67 -10.37
N ASN A 201 -24.43 -4.11 -11.64
CA ASN A 201 -23.88 -5.38 -12.12
C ASN A 201 -22.35 -5.30 -12.34
N LYS A 202 -21.61 -5.48 -11.26
CA LYS A 202 -20.14 -5.36 -11.22
C LYS A 202 -19.45 -6.49 -12.01
N SER A 203 -18.51 -6.11 -12.87
CA SER A 203 -17.54 -7.03 -13.49
C SER A 203 -16.23 -7.01 -12.72
N TRP A 204 -15.84 -8.16 -12.17
CA TRP A 204 -14.68 -8.30 -11.30
C TRP A 204 -13.42 -8.71 -12.06
N LEU A 205 -12.32 -8.03 -11.75
CA LEU A 205 -10.96 -8.39 -12.12
C LEU A 205 -10.25 -8.84 -10.85
N TYR A 206 -9.53 -9.96 -10.93
CA TYR A 206 -8.74 -10.49 -9.81
C TYR A 206 -7.25 -10.37 -10.13
N LEU A 207 -6.42 -10.43 -9.08
CA LEU A 207 -4.96 -10.47 -9.19
C LEU A 207 -4.51 -11.43 -10.30
N GLN A 208 -3.64 -10.94 -11.18
CA GLN A 208 -3.03 -11.74 -12.25
C GLN A 208 -2.02 -12.71 -11.65
N SER A 209 -2.16 -14.00 -11.99
CA SER A 209 -1.19 -15.04 -11.63
C SER A 209 -0.09 -15.08 -12.69
N LEU A 210 1.17 -14.98 -12.27
CA LEU A 210 2.36 -15.00 -13.13
C LEU A 210 3.03 -16.38 -13.00
N LYS A 211 3.51 -16.96 -14.12
CA LYS A 211 3.96 -18.37 -14.15
C LYS A 211 5.47 -18.51 -14.05
N THR A 212 6.22 -17.54 -14.57
CA THR A 212 7.70 -17.56 -14.58
C THR A 212 8.28 -16.28 -14.00
N GLU A 213 9.52 -16.32 -13.55
CA GLU A 213 10.24 -15.17 -13.00
C GLU A 213 10.50 -14.10 -14.08
N GLU A 214 10.76 -14.52 -15.33
CA GLU A 214 10.97 -13.61 -16.46
C GLU A 214 9.67 -12.88 -16.85
N GLU A 215 8.54 -13.59 -16.91
CA GLU A 215 7.22 -12.98 -17.05
C GLU A 215 6.93 -11.99 -15.91
N GLU A 216 7.36 -12.31 -14.70
CA GLU A 216 7.12 -11.47 -13.54
C GLU A 216 7.76 -10.10 -13.68
N MET A 217 9.06 -10.02 -13.98
CA MET A 217 9.75 -8.72 -14.08
C MET A 217 9.14 -7.82 -15.17
N SER A 218 8.91 -8.35 -16.38
CA SER A 218 8.32 -7.58 -17.48
C SER A 218 6.92 -7.09 -17.14
N VAL A 219 6.06 -7.97 -16.59
CA VAL A 219 4.69 -7.60 -16.22
C VAL A 219 4.69 -6.58 -15.07
N ARG A 220 5.60 -6.69 -14.10
CA ARG A 220 5.69 -5.71 -13.01
C ARG A 220 6.11 -4.33 -13.50
N SER A 221 7.04 -4.24 -14.46
CA SER A 221 7.41 -2.96 -15.07
C SER A 221 6.24 -2.34 -15.85
N GLU A 222 5.51 -3.11 -16.66
CA GLU A 222 4.30 -2.62 -17.32
C GLU A 222 3.21 -2.18 -16.32
N GLN A 223 3.04 -2.93 -15.23
CA GLN A 223 2.11 -2.60 -14.17
C GLN A 223 2.47 -1.28 -13.48
N VAL A 224 3.75 -1.04 -13.12
CA VAL A 224 4.13 0.22 -12.44
C VAL A 224 3.89 1.44 -13.32
N GLN A 225 4.17 1.34 -14.62
CA GLN A 225 3.87 2.40 -15.60
C GLN A 225 2.37 2.65 -15.71
N LYS A 226 1.56 1.59 -15.72
CA LYS A 226 0.10 1.73 -15.71
C LYS A 226 -0.41 2.38 -14.43
N ARG A 227 0.17 2.03 -13.27
CA ARG A 227 -0.19 2.60 -11.97
C ARG A 227 0.11 4.10 -11.91
N ALA A 228 1.25 4.54 -12.46
CA ALA A 228 1.59 5.96 -12.56
C ALA A 228 0.58 6.73 -13.41
N LYS A 229 0.19 6.18 -14.57
CA LYS A 229 -0.89 6.74 -15.41
C LYS A 229 -2.20 6.83 -14.65
N GLU A 230 -2.59 5.81 -13.90
CA GLU A 230 -3.81 5.81 -13.08
C GLU A 230 -3.74 6.87 -11.95
N CYS A 231 -2.57 7.10 -11.35
CA CYS A 231 -2.37 8.19 -10.38
C CYS A 231 -2.52 9.57 -11.03
N SER A 232 -1.93 9.80 -12.21
CA SER A 232 -2.08 11.04 -12.97
C SER A 232 -3.53 11.24 -13.44
N GLN A 233 -4.23 10.19 -13.86
CA GLN A 233 -5.64 10.24 -14.24
C GLN A 233 -6.56 10.55 -13.06
N ALA A 234 -6.24 10.03 -11.86
CA ALA A 234 -6.95 10.39 -10.64
C ALA A 234 -6.75 11.88 -10.30
N LEU A 235 -5.52 12.38 -10.46
CA LEU A 235 -5.22 13.80 -10.30
C LEU A 235 -5.98 14.66 -11.33
N ASP A 236 -5.97 14.28 -12.61
CA ASP A 236 -6.73 14.96 -13.67
C ASP A 236 -8.21 15.06 -13.30
N LEU A 237 -8.82 13.96 -12.88
CA LEU A 237 -10.22 13.92 -12.50
C LEU A 237 -10.52 14.87 -11.34
N ILE A 238 -9.72 14.84 -10.28
CA ILE A 238 -9.95 15.70 -9.11
C ILE A 238 -9.77 17.18 -9.47
N LEU A 239 -8.74 17.52 -10.23
CA LEU A 239 -8.50 18.90 -10.68
C LEU A 239 -9.57 19.40 -11.67
N ASP A 240 -10.13 18.52 -12.49
CA ASP A 240 -11.24 18.84 -13.36
C ASP A 240 -12.52 19.13 -12.55
N ILE A 241 -12.85 18.28 -11.56
CA ILE A 241 -13.98 18.52 -10.64
C ILE A 241 -13.78 19.83 -9.87
N ASP A 242 -12.58 20.06 -9.35
CA ASP A 242 -12.21 21.29 -8.65
C ASP A 242 -12.40 22.54 -9.53
N ARG A 243 -12.23 22.43 -10.86
CA ARG A 243 -12.50 23.50 -11.84
C ARG A 243 -13.98 23.61 -12.24
N GLY A 244 -14.85 22.79 -11.66
CA GLY A 244 -16.28 22.77 -11.94
C GLY A 244 -16.68 21.91 -13.14
N ARG A 245 -15.86 20.94 -13.57
CA ARG A 245 -16.30 19.95 -14.55
C ARG A 245 -17.38 19.08 -13.89
N PRO A 246 -18.57 18.96 -14.51
CA PRO A 246 -19.58 18.05 -14.00
C PRO A 246 -19.12 16.61 -14.18
N VAL A 247 -19.15 15.85 -13.08
CA VAL A 247 -18.80 14.43 -13.05
C VAL A 247 -19.96 13.68 -12.40
N LYS A 248 -20.55 12.74 -13.14
CA LYS A 248 -21.54 11.82 -12.58
C LYS A 248 -20.80 10.61 -12.03
N ASN A 249 -20.77 10.44 -10.71
CA ASN A 249 -20.26 9.23 -10.09
C ASN A 249 -21.11 8.04 -10.57
N VAL A 250 -20.46 6.97 -11.03
CA VAL A 250 -21.19 5.78 -11.49
C VAL A 250 -21.69 4.93 -10.32
N LEU A 251 -21.19 5.21 -9.11
CA LEU A 251 -21.69 4.64 -7.87
C LEU A 251 -22.82 5.53 -7.35
N ASP A 252 -23.97 4.91 -7.07
CA ASP A 252 -25.12 5.57 -6.47
C ASP A 252 -24.86 5.83 -4.98
N LEU A 253 -24.26 6.98 -4.68
CA LEU A 253 -23.86 7.42 -3.34
C LEU A 253 -24.41 8.82 -3.08
N GLU A 254 -24.69 9.11 -1.81
CA GLU A 254 -25.29 10.38 -1.38
C GLU A 254 -24.31 11.57 -1.44
N PHE A 255 -23.01 11.31 -1.48
CA PHE A 255 -22.00 12.36 -1.56
C PHE A 255 -22.03 13.03 -2.94
N ASP A 256 -22.38 14.31 -2.97
CA ASP A 256 -22.27 15.14 -4.17
C ASP A 256 -20.80 15.51 -4.43
N VAL A 257 -20.24 15.00 -5.52
CA VAL A 257 -18.85 15.25 -5.92
C VAL A 257 -18.60 16.72 -6.31
N GLU A 258 -19.64 17.48 -6.65
CA GLU A 258 -19.50 18.91 -6.95
C GLU A 258 -19.04 19.72 -5.72
N GLN A 259 -19.17 19.17 -4.51
CA GLN A 259 -18.59 19.75 -3.29
C GLN A 259 -17.07 19.95 -3.38
N LEU A 260 -16.38 19.18 -4.23
CA LEU A 260 -14.93 19.33 -4.45
C LEU A 260 -14.58 20.56 -5.31
N LYS A 261 -15.56 21.27 -5.89
CA LYS A 261 -15.33 22.49 -6.65
C LYS A 261 -14.66 23.56 -5.77
N ASP A 262 -13.60 24.17 -6.30
CA ASP A 262 -12.80 25.21 -5.65
C ASP A 262 -12.24 24.79 -4.26
N SER A 263 -12.09 23.49 -4.01
CA SER A 263 -11.65 22.92 -2.72
C SER A 263 -10.19 22.48 -2.70
N ILE A 264 -9.50 22.42 -3.84
CA ILE A 264 -8.13 21.88 -3.94
C ILE A 264 -7.12 23.02 -4.01
N ASP A 265 -6.09 22.94 -3.16
CA ASP A 265 -4.87 23.73 -3.34
C ASP A 265 -3.98 23.09 -4.41
N ARG A 266 -4.14 23.58 -5.64
CA ARG A 266 -3.56 23.00 -6.86
C ARG A 266 -2.03 23.01 -6.89
N ASP A 267 -1.40 23.83 -6.05
CA ASP A 267 0.07 23.91 -5.96
C ASP A 267 0.64 22.95 -4.90
N LYS A 268 -0.22 22.26 -4.14
CA LYS A 268 0.15 21.42 -3.00
C LYS A 268 -0.31 19.98 -3.19
N ILE A 269 0.30 19.30 -4.16
CA ILE A 269 -0.05 17.94 -4.55
C ILE A 269 1.11 16.99 -4.24
N ALA A 270 0.83 15.90 -3.53
CA ALA A 270 1.80 14.84 -3.25
C ALA A 270 1.28 13.46 -3.68
N VAL A 271 2.20 12.51 -3.84
CA VAL A 271 1.88 11.09 -4.07
C VAL A 271 2.50 10.25 -2.96
N ILE A 272 1.72 9.37 -2.36
CA ILE A 272 2.17 8.45 -1.31
C ILE A 272 1.81 7.03 -1.74
N GLY A 273 2.60 6.04 -1.37
CA GLY A 273 2.22 4.66 -1.65
C GLY A 273 3.05 3.66 -0.89
N HIS A 274 2.47 2.47 -0.70
CA HIS A 274 3.08 1.39 0.07
C HIS A 274 3.48 0.21 -0.80
N SER A 275 4.65 -0.38 -0.55
CA SER A 275 5.13 -1.57 -1.27
C SER A 275 5.23 -1.33 -2.77
N PHE A 276 4.43 -2.02 -3.60
CA PHE A 276 4.29 -1.71 -5.02
C PHE A 276 3.83 -0.26 -5.26
N GLY A 277 3.01 0.29 -4.36
CA GLY A 277 2.65 1.71 -4.33
C GLY A 277 3.83 2.64 -4.11
N GLY A 278 4.85 2.19 -3.38
CA GLY A 278 6.09 2.94 -3.20
C GLY A 278 6.92 3.01 -4.49
N ALA A 279 6.94 1.95 -5.30
CA ALA A 279 7.49 2.02 -6.65
C ALA A 279 6.65 2.93 -7.56
N THR A 280 5.32 2.89 -7.43
CA THR A 280 4.44 3.80 -8.18
C THR A 280 4.67 5.27 -7.81
N VAL A 281 4.98 5.61 -6.57
CA VAL A 281 5.40 6.97 -6.19
C VAL A 281 6.59 7.40 -7.05
N VAL A 282 7.63 6.55 -7.13
CA VAL A 282 8.84 6.84 -7.90
C VAL A 282 8.54 7.01 -9.40
N GLN A 283 7.76 6.09 -9.98
CA GLN A 283 7.35 6.17 -11.38
C GLN A 283 6.52 7.44 -11.65
N THR A 284 5.55 7.74 -10.79
CA THR A 284 4.64 8.88 -10.94
C THR A 284 5.40 10.21 -10.89
N LEU A 285 6.35 10.36 -9.95
CA LEU A 285 7.16 11.58 -9.87
C LEU A 285 8.03 11.80 -11.12
N SER A 286 8.52 10.72 -11.73
CA SER A 286 9.29 10.75 -12.98
C SER A 286 8.42 11.16 -14.18
N GLU A 287 7.15 10.78 -14.20
CA GLU A 287 6.24 11.02 -15.34
C GLU A 287 5.42 12.31 -15.23
N ASP A 288 5.10 12.77 -14.02
CA ASP A 288 4.15 13.86 -13.80
C ASP A 288 4.68 14.91 -12.81
N GLN A 289 5.03 16.07 -13.36
CA GLN A 289 5.67 17.18 -12.64
C GLN A 289 4.70 17.99 -11.76
N ARG A 290 3.39 17.70 -11.81
CA ARG A 290 2.39 18.36 -10.95
C ARG A 290 2.50 17.87 -9.51
N PHE A 291 2.88 16.61 -9.30
CA PHE A 291 3.24 16.12 -7.98
C PHE A 291 4.52 16.81 -7.53
N ARG A 292 4.48 17.42 -6.35
CA ARG A 292 5.53 18.29 -5.80
C ARG A 292 6.54 17.55 -4.92
N CYS A 293 6.12 16.46 -4.30
CA CYS A 293 6.96 15.54 -3.54
C CYS A 293 6.27 14.16 -3.44
N GLY A 294 7.03 13.14 -3.03
CA GLY A 294 6.43 11.84 -2.76
C GLY A 294 7.02 11.11 -1.55
N ILE A 295 6.21 10.20 -1.00
CA ILE A 295 6.57 9.38 0.16
C ILE A 295 6.35 7.90 -0.18
N ALA A 296 7.43 7.14 -0.18
CA ALA A 296 7.49 5.74 -0.51
C ALA A 296 7.56 4.93 0.80
N LEU A 297 6.42 4.35 1.19
CA LEU A 297 6.30 3.52 2.40
C LEU A 297 6.73 2.08 2.06
N ASP A 298 7.89 1.68 2.57
CA ASP A 298 8.44 0.34 2.44
C ASP A 298 8.46 -0.15 0.98
N ALA A 299 8.98 0.70 0.08
CA ALA A 299 8.85 0.50 -1.35
C ALA A 299 9.47 -0.82 -1.82
N TRP A 300 8.74 -1.52 -2.69
CA TRP A 300 9.26 -2.65 -3.44
C TRP A 300 9.79 -2.15 -4.79
N MET A 301 11.10 -1.99 -4.91
CA MET A 301 11.75 -1.30 -6.03
C MET A 301 12.00 -2.20 -7.24
N ALA A 302 11.74 -3.51 -7.13
CA ALA A 302 11.96 -4.46 -8.23
C ALA A 302 11.24 -4.07 -9.54
N PRO A 303 9.99 -3.56 -9.54
CA PRO A 303 9.26 -3.18 -10.75
C PRO A 303 9.84 -2.00 -11.54
N LEU A 304 10.78 -1.25 -10.99
CA LEU A 304 11.32 -0.05 -11.62
C LEU A 304 12.54 -0.35 -12.47
N ASP A 305 12.54 0.23 -13.67
CA ASP A 305 13.68 0.28 -14.58
C ASP A 305 14.72 1.30 -14.08
N ASP A 306 16.01 0.97 -14.24
CA ASP A 306 17.12 1.77 -13.71
C ASP A 306 17.16 3.21 -14.24
N GLU A 307 16.66 3.46 -15.45
CA GLU A 307 16.64 4.79 -16.06
C GLU A 307 15.83 5.83 -15.25
N ILE A 308 14.81 5.36 -14.51
CA ILE A 308 13.88 6.22 -13.77
C ILE A 308 14.56 6.94 -12.62
N PHE A 309 15.57 6.32 -11.99
CA PHE A 309 16.17 6.85 -10.76
C PHE A 309 16.85 8.22 -10.95
N SER A 310 17.28 8.52 -12.18
CA SER A 310 17.85 9.82 -12.57
C SER A 310 16.80 10.90 -12.93
N ARG A 311 15.54 10.51 -13.12
CA ARG A 311 14.47 11.34 -13.69
C ARG A 311 13.47 11.88 -12.66
N ILE A 312 13.83 11.86 -11.37
CA ILE A 312 12.94 12.28 -10.27
C ILE A 312 13.41 13.64 -9.74
N PRO A 313 12.90 14.78 -10.24
CA PRO A 313 13.33 16.09 -9.77
C PRO A 313 12.80 16.49 -8.39
N GLN A 314 11.65 15.95 -7.98
CA GLN A 314 10.97 16.28 -6.74
C GLN A 314 11.65 15.67 -5.50
N PRO A 315 11.45 16.24 -4.30
CA PRO A 315 11.78 15.59 -3.03
C PRO A 315 11.09 14.22 -2.88
N LEU A 316 11.84 13.23 -2.41
CA LEU A 316 11.36 11.86 -2.19
C LEU A 316 11.81 11.34 -0.83
N PHE A 317 10.86 10.80 -0.06
CA PHE A 317 11.09 10.23 1.27
C PHE A 317 10.79 8.75 1.29
N PHE A 318 11.75 7.93 1.70
CA PHE A 318 11.56 6.51 1.98
C PHE A 318 11.33 6.27 3.48
N ILE A 319 10.22 5.63 3.83
CA ILE A 319 9.93 5.21 5.21
C ILE A 319 9.83 3.69 5.22
N ASN A 320 10.84 3.02 5.75
CA ASN A 320 10.98 1.58 5.65
C ASN A 320 10.55 0.86 6.93
N SER A 321 10.12 -0.39 6.76
CA SER A 321 10.09 -1.32 7.89
C SER A 321 11.44 -2.02 8.05
N GLU A 322 11.77 -2.42 9.28
CA GLU A 322 13.07 -3.04 9.56
C GLU A 322 13.21 -4.43 8.94
N ARG A 323 12.10 -5.18 8.87
CA ARG A 323 12.12 -6.62 8.51
C ARG A 323 11.79 -6.93 7.05
N PHE A 324 11.33 -5.96 6.27
CA PHE A 324 10.99 -6.16 4.86
C PHE A 324 12.19 -5.95 3.92
N GLN A 325 13.07 -5.02 4.28
CA GLN A 325 14.14 -4.57 3.39
C GLN A 325 15.24 -5.62 3.21
N TYR A 326 15.90 -5.58 2.04
CA TYR A 326 17.03 -6.42 1.68
C TYR A 326 18.01 -5.63 0.79
N PRO A 327 19.32 -6.00 0.71
CA PRO A 327 20.36 -5.20 0.05
C PRO A 327 20.00 -4.71 -1.36
N ALA A 328 19.60 -5.62 -2.26
CA ALA A 328 19.26 -5.26 -3.64
C ALA A 328 18.10 -4.25 -3.76
N ASN A 329 17.16 -4.22 -2.78
CA ASN A 329 16.09 -3.24 -2.77
C ASN A 329 16.58 -1.86 -2.30
N ILE A 330 17.42 -1.83 -1.26
CA ILE A 330 18.04 -0.59 -0.76
C ILE A 330 18.98 -0.01 -1.81
N GLU A 331 19.76 -0.82 -2.52
CA GLU A 331 20.63 -0.36 -3.61
C GLU A 331 19.83 0.42 -4.67
N LYS A 332 18.63 -0.05 -5.03
CA LYS A 332 17.73 0.69 -5.92
C LYS A 332 17.20 1.99 -5.31
N MET A 333 16.93 2.04 -4.00
CA MET A 333 16.58 3.29 -3.32
C MET A 333 17.75 4.29 -3.33
N GLU A 334 18.97 3.82 -3.10
CA GLU A 334 20.19 4.65 -3.12
C GLU A 334 20.49 5.20 -4.52
N LYS A 335 20.18 4.47 -5.60
CA LYS A 335 20.25 5.00 -6.97
C LYS A 335 19.38 6.26 -7.19
N CYS A 336 18.36 6.49 -6.36
CA CYS A 336 17.55 7.71 -6.42
C CYS A 336 18.26 8.94 -5.81
N TYR A 337 19.36 8.76 -5.07
CA TYR A 337 20.14 9.83 -4.47
C TYR A 337 21.10 10.41 -5.52
N SER A 338 21.06 11.73 -5.68
CA SER A 338 21.98 12.47 -6.54
C SER A 338 22.18 13.89 -6.01
N PRO A 339 23.34 14.53 -6.27
CA PRO A 339 23.59 15.90 -5.85
C PRO A 339 22.47 16.86 -6.30
N GLY A 340 21.99 17.70 -5.38
CA GLY A 340 20.92 18.67 -5.66
C GLY A 340 19.50 18.10 -5.68
N LYS A 341 19.29 16.81 -5.39
CA LYS A 341 17.97 16.22 -5.16
C LYS A 341 17.76 15.97 -3.66
N GLU A 342 16.64 16.45 -3.12
CA GLU A 342 16.28 16.16 -1.72
C GLU A 342 15.80 14.70 -1.60
N ARG A 343 16.52 13.92 -0.81
CA ARG A 343 16.17 12.54 -0.48
C ARG A 343 16.30 12.34 1.02
N LYS A 344 15.34 11.62 1.58
CA LYS A 344 15.36 11.19 2.97
C LYS A 344 15.04 9.70 3.04
N MET A 345 15.56 9.04 4.07
CA MET A 345 15.24 7.66 4.38
C MET A 345 15.28 7.46 5.89
N ILE A 346 14.28 6.76 6.41
CA ILE A 346 14.26 6.27 7.79
C ILE A 346 13.76 4.83 7.82
N THR A 347 14.16 4.09 8.84
CA THR A 347 13.63 2.75 9.12
C THR A 347 13.01 2.72 10.52
N ILE A 348 11.79 2.19 10.63
CA ILE A 348 11.07 2.03 11.90
C ILE A 348 11.52 0.72 12.57
N ARG A 349 12.16 0.82 13.74
CA ARG A 349 12.68 -0.33 14.49
C ARG A 349 11.57 -1.29 14.89
N GLY A 350 11.85 -2.58 14.84
CA GLY A 350 10.97 -3.68 15.18
C GLY A 350 9.80 -3.86 14.21
N SER A 351 9.63 -3.03 13.19
CA SER A 351 8.47 -3.06 12.32
C SER A 351 8.56 -4.12 11.21
N VAL A 352 7.41 -4.52 10.69
CA VAL A 352 7.23 -5.42 9.55
C VAL A 352 6.47 -4.72 8.43
N HIS A 353 6.52 -5.27 7.22
CA HIS A 353 5.87 -4.73 6.02
C HIS A 353 4.41 -4.32 6.24
N GLN A 354 3.66 -5.14 6.98
CA GLN A 354 2.23 -4.91 7.20
C GLN A 354 1.92 -3.80 8.22
N ASN A 355 2.91 -3.25 8.94
CA ASN A 355 2.67 -2.14 9.87
C ASN A 355 2.13 -0.87 9.19
N PHE A 356 2.30 -0.72 7.86
CA PHE A 356 1.73 0.38 7.09
C PHE A 356 0.30 0.13 6.58
N ALA A 357 -0.23 -1.09 6.71
CA ALA A 357 -1.54 -1.47 6.19
C ALA A 357 -2.53 -1.79 7.33
N ASP A 358 -3.83 -1.58 7.09
CA ASP A 358 -4.88 -1.71 8.11
C ASP A 358 -4.98 -3.10 8.75
N PHE A 359 -4.53 -4.15 8.05
CA PHE A 359 -4.49 -5.51 8.58
C PHE A 359 -3.65 -5.63 9.86
N THR A 360 -2.69 -4.72 10.11
CA THR A 360 -1.98 -4.66 11.38
C THR A 360 -2.91 -4.40 12.57
N PHE A 361 -4.07 -3.75 12.36
CA PHE A 361 -5.08 -3.48 13.37
C PHE A 361 -6.22 -4.50 13.36
N ALA A 362 -6.38 -5.30 12.31
CA ALA A 362 -7.51 -6.23 12.20
C ALA A 362 -7.39 -7.48 13.10
N THR A 363 -6.23 -7.75 13.70
CA THR A 363 -5.99 -8.97 14.50
C THR A 363 -5.35 -8.68 15.86
N GLY A 364 -5.64 -9.54 16.85
CA GLY A 364 -5.01 -9.48 18.17
C GLY A 364 -3.50 -9.77 18.13
N LYS A 365 -2.77 -9.39 19.18
CA LYS A 365 -1.29 -9.39 19.24
C LYS A 365 -0.65 -10.73 18.82
N ILE A 366 -1.09 -11.85 19.40
CA ILE A 366 -0.51 -13.19 19.14
C ILE A 366 -0.64 -13.58 17.66
N ILE A 367 -1.83 -13.37 17.09
CA ILE A 367 -2.13 -13.69 15.69
C ILE A 367 -1.37 -12.76 14.75
N GLY A 368 -1.29 -11.47 15.10
CA GLY A 368 -0.55 -10.49 14.34
C GLY A 368 0.92 -10.86 14.18
N TYR A 369 1.58 -11.42 15.19
CA TYR A 369 2.94 -11.93 15.07
C TYR A 369 3.05 -13.20 14.22
N ILE A 370 2.14 -14.17 14.38
CA ILE A 370 2.17 -15.44 13.64
C ILE A 370 2.03 -15.22 12.12
N PHE A 371 1.25 -14.23 11.72
CA PHE A 371 1.02 -13.88 10.31
C PHE A 371 1.89 -12.70 9.83
N THR A 372 2.84 -12.24 10.63
CA THR A 372 3.69 -11.08 10.32
C THR A 372 2.87 -9.83 9.95
N LEU A 373 1.68 -9.69 10.54
CA LEU A 373 0.85 -8.49 10.47
C LEU A 373 1.27 -7.45 11.51
N LYS A 374 1.99 -7.86 12.56
CA LYS A 374 2.56 -7.02 13.60
C LYS A 374 4.06 -7.31 13.77
N GLY A 375 4.84 -6.26 13.97
CA GLY A 375 6.25 -6.33 14.34
C GLY A 375 6.43 -6.25 15.85
N ASP A 376 7.68 -6.20 16.33
CA ASP A 376 8.01 -6.06 17.75
C ASP A 376 7.51 -4.74 18.33
N ILE A 377 7.48 -3.71 17.49
CA ILE A 377 6.90 -2.41 17.82
C ILE A 377 5.37 -2.47 17.79
N ASP A 378 4.72 -1.70 18.68
CA ASP A 378 3.27 -1.53 18.65
C ASP A 378 2.80 -0.91 17.33
N SER A 379 1.70 -1.44 16.77
CA SER A 379 1.16 -0.98 15.48
C SER A 379 0.78 0.50 15.47
N ASN A 380 0.22 1.04 16.56
CA ASN A 380 -0.13 2.46 16.63
C ASN A 380 1.10 3.34 16.75
N VAL A 381 2.12 2.88 17.48
CA VAL A 381 3.40 3.61 17.59
C VAL A 381 4.11 3.65 16.23
N ALA A 382 4.21 2.52 15.53
CA ALA A 382 4.83 2.46 14.20
C ALA A 382 4.10 3.37 13.19
N LEU A 383 2.77 3.26 13.13
CA LEU A 383 1.96 4.11 12.24
C LEU A 383 2.09 5.59 12.62
N GLY A 384 2.04 5.91 13.92
CA GLY A 384 2.17 7.28 14.41
C GLY A 384 3.52 7.92 14.05
N LEU A 385 4.62 7.16 14.11
CA LEU A 385 5.93 7.62 13.64
C LEU A 385 5.93 7.88 12.13
N SER A 386 5.41 6.93 11.34
CA SER A 386 5.29 7.07 9.89
C SER A 386 4.48 8.31 9.50
N ASN A 387 3.31 8.50 10.12
CA ASN A 387 2.41 9.60 9.78
C ASN A 387 2.99 10.95 10.19
N LYS A 388 3.56 11.09 11.40
CA LYS A 388 4.18 12.34 11.86
C LYS A 388 5.39 12.73 11.01
N ALA A 389 6.25 11.77 10.67
CA ALA A 389 7.37 12.02 9.76
C ALA A 389 6.87 12.41 8.36
N SER A 390 5.79 11.79 7.88
CA SER A 390 5.16 12.15 6.61
C SER A 390 4.59 13.56 6.61
N LEU A 391 3.88 13.96 7.67
CA LEU A 391 3.29 15.30 7.83
C LEU A 391 4.37 16.38 7.84
N ALA A 392 5.48 16.16 8.57
CA ALA A 392 6.62 17.08 8.59
C ALA A 392 7.24 17.21 7.19
N PHE A 393 7.45 16.09 6.49
CA PHE A 393 7.99 16.09 5.13
C PHE A 393 7.07 16.80 4.12
N LEU A 394 5.75 16.55 4.20
CA LEU A 394 4.75 17.23 3.39
C LEU A 394 4.73 18.73 3.66
N GLN A 395 4.81 19.15 4.93
CA GLN A 395 4.89 20.57 5.27
C GLN A 395 6.09 21.24 4.64
N LYS A 396 7.28 20.66 4.81
CA LYS A 396 8.55 21.17 4.28
C LYS A 396 8.51 21.35 2.75
N HIS A 397 7.89 20.41 2.02
CA HIS A 397 7.97 20.37 0.56
C HIS A 397 6.73 20.87 -0.19
N LEU A 398 5.59 21.01 0.49
CA LEU A 398 4.39 21.66 -0.04
C LEU A 398 4.22 23.10 0.48
N GLY A 399 5.07 23.55 1.41
CA GLY A 399 4.99 24.89 1.99
C GLY A 399 3.72 25.09 2.83
N LEU A 400 3.32 24.06 3.58
CA LEU A 400 2.12 24.12 4.43
C LEU A 400 2.32 25.10 5.59
N GLN A 401 1.25 25.81 5.94
CA GLN A 401 1.20 26.70 7.11
C GLN A 401 0.48 25.96 8.25
N LYS A 402 1.17 24.97 8.81
CA LYS A 402 0.74 24.13 9.95
C LYS A 402 1.95 23.98 10.90
N ASP A 403 1.75 23.33 12.03
CA ASP A 403 2.81 23.11 13.03
C ASP A 403 3.44 21.71 12.89
N PHE A 404 3.48 21.11 11.69
CA PHE A 404 4.01 19.75 11.50
C PHE A 404 5.55 19.69 11.56
N ASP A 405 6.22 20.83 11.45
CA ASP A 405 7.66 21.01 11.66
C ASP A 405 8.09 20.65 13.09
N GLN A 406 7.16 20.60 14.05
CA GLN A 406 7.41 20.04 15.38
C GLN A 406 7.93 18.58 15.33
N TRP A 407 7.72 17.87 14.22
CA TRP A 407 8.19 16.50 13.98
C TRP A 407 9.34 16.40 12.96
N ASP A 408 10.00 17.52 12.60
CA ASP A 408 11.15 17.53 11.66
C ASP A 408 12.27 16.57 12.08
N SER A 409 12.45 16.37 13.39
CA SER A 409 13.44 15.43 13.93
C SER A 409 13.19 13.99 13.46
N LEU A 410 11.93 13.60 13.21
CA LEU A 410 11.57 12.26 12.75
C LEU A 410 12.01 12.02 11.30
N ILE A 411 12.04 13.06 10.45
CA ILE A 411 12.56 12.96 9.07
C ILE A 411 14.04 12.56 9.08
N GLU A 412 14.79 13.03 10.08
CA GLU A 412 16.21 12.71 10.28
C GLU A 412 16.42 11.40 11.08
N GLY A 413 15.36 10.64 11.37
CA GLY A 413 15.43 9.41 12.14
C GLY A 413 15.79 9.61 13.62
N LYS A 414 15.59 10.82 14.17
CA LYS A 414 15.90 11.15 15.56
C LYS A 414 14.72 10.79 16.49
N ASP A 415 14.54 9.51 16.72
CA ASP A 415 13.64 8.92 17.73
C ASP A 415 14.22 7.56 18.17
N ALA A 416 13.92 7.12 19.39
CA ALA A 416 14.42 5.84 19.90
C ALA A 416 13.97 4.64 19.04
N ASN A 417 12.83 4.75 18.38
CA ASN A 417 12.26 3.72 17.51
C ASN A 417 12.58 3.94 16.02
N LEU A 418 13.46 4.88 15.69
CA LEU A 418 13.87 5.14 14.32
C LEU A 418 15.35 4.86 14.10
N ILE A 419 15.68 4.56 12.85
CA ILE A 419 17.04 4.46 12.32
C ILE A 419 17.14 5.53 11.22
N PRO A 420 18.10 6.46 11.29
CA PRO A 420 18.43 7.30 10.15
C PRO A 420 18.92 6.43 8.98
N GLY A 421 18.34 6.59 7.79
CA GLY A 421 18.63 5.71 6.67
C GLY A 421 18.05 4.31 6.88
N THR A 422 18.92 3.29 6.88
CA THR A 422 18.57 1.88 6.97
C THR A 422 19.54 1.11 7.86
N ASN A 423 19.11 -0.04 8.37
CA ASN A 423 19.95 -1.00 9.10
C ASN A 423 20.78 -1.92 8.17
N ILE A 424 20.59 -1.83 6.86
CA ILE A 424 21.26 -2.69 5.87
C ILE A 424 22.54 -2.02 5.39
N ASN A 425 23.68 -2.69 5.61
CA ASN A 425 24.95 -2.28 5.05
C ASN A 425 25.04 -2.76 3.59
N ILE A 426 25.07 -1.83 2.64
CA ILE A 426 25.49 -2.13 1.27
C ILE A 426 27.01 -2.03 1.28
N THR A 427 27.70 -3.16 1.13
CA THR A 427 29.15 -3.13 0.87
C THR A 427 29.35 -2.38 -0.43
N SER A 428 29.92 -1.17 -0.35
CA SER A 428 30.40 -0.43 -1.50
C SER A 428 31.41 -1.32 -2.25
N HIS A 429 30.98 -1.96 -3.33
CA HIS A 429 31.92 -2.62 -4.22
C HIS A 429 32.89 -1.56 -4.76
N ASP A 430 34.17 -1.84 -4.56
CA ASP A 430 35.34 -1.00 -4.81
C ASP A 430 35.24 -0.04 -6.01
N VAL A 431 35.13 1.25 -5.70
CA VAL A 431 35.72 2.30 -6.52
C VAL A 431 37.15 2.50 -6.02
N SER A 432 38.00 1.47 -6.14
CA SER A 432 39.41 1.57 -5.74
C SER A 432 40.38 0.68 -6.53
N GLN A 433 40.07 0.32 -7.77
CA GLN A 433 41.07 -0.26 -8.69
C GLN A 433 40.85 0.25 -10.11
N ASN A 434 41.39 1.45 -10.40
CA ASN A 434 41.82 1.87 -11.75
C ASN A 434 42.54 3.24 -11.73
N SER A 435 43.33 3.52 -10.69
CA SER A 435 44.17 4.73 -10.62
C SER A 435 45.60 4.44 -10.18
N THR A 436 46.20 3.37 -10.69
CA THR A 436 47.65 3.16 -10.66
C THR A 436 48.05 2.18 -11.75
N GLU A 437 48.03 2.60 -13.01
CA GLU A 437 48.78 1.93 -14.10
C GLU A 437 48.81 2.79 -15.37
N THR A 438 49.23 4.06 -15.28
CA THR A 438 49.64 4.82 -16.47
C THR A 438 50.60 5.96 -16.10
N GLU A 439 51.71 5.67 -15.43
CA GLU A 439 52.80 6.66 -15.29
C GLU A 439 54.14 5.98 -15.02
N GLN A 440 54.68 5.26 -16.01
CA GLN A 440 56.13 5.02 -16.17
C GLN A 440 56.41 4.24 -17.46
N GLN A 441 56.57 4.97 -18.55
CA GLN A 441 57.44 4.56 -19.68
C GLN A 441 57.68 5.76 -20.61
N HIS A 442 58.42 6.74 -20.08
CA HIS A 442 59.27 7.63 -20.87
C HIS A 442 60.39 8.10 -19.96
N LEU A 443 61.52 7.41 -20.03
CA LEU A 443 62.88 7.93 -19.88
C LEU A 443 63.84 6.74 -20.06
N ASP A 444 64.81 6.96 -20.95
CA ASP A 444 65.97 6.16 -21.37
C ASP A 444 65.78 5.10 -22.46
#